data_AF-A0A0F9CGY4-F1
#
_entry.id   AF-A0A0F9CGY4-F1
#
_cell.length_a   1.000
_cell.length_b   1.000
_cell.length_c   1.000
_cell.angle_alpha   90.00
_cell.angle_beta   90.00
_cell.angle_gamma   90.00
#
_symmetry.space_group_name_H-M   'P 1'
#
loop_
_entity.id
_entity.type
_entity.pdbx_description
1 polymer ?
#
loop_
_entity_poly.entity_id
_entity_poly.type
_entity_poly.pdbx_seq_one_letter_code
_entity_poly.pdbx_strand_id
1 'polypeptide(L)'
;KGRTLNGYKKELTDANAKYEIAKTDKESRIKEKTRDIQAYVAGDSEPQLIKKRELTVATLAEIEAERKNVLDQQFQRQTDIDALNGLKGDQIKREAVLASDTSGTEKLRAEVETLRQKDADLRTEVARLAGEVRNRKVNGESTKNELAELLLRRSRIQKEYTIANCDTQEDITYQALEHTRLCNYAGEDLRKAATITLNAFNEGREDHLTNIRERGNAVQATIKDLQLLIDDQGRELAKTIDAHLKAEAGLLETDEDDDARLMEIAEEIRACPGKKPEDDEEWLALERAIPQATLALGPSVADVLEELETRKSGAEAMRDKYSDALRAADTVAQGKERLAELDGEQKELAQKIVTNNGKLHRIREYVRAESQLITDKVNGRFNVLEFRLFKLRKNGEVQECCDAMVEGIPYAELSAGETISADVDGSTVLGTYYDIRAPLFVDECEQLTPTIEAPTQIIELH
;
A
#
# COMPACT_ATOMS: atom_id res chain seq x y z
N LYS A 1 83.71 -4.57 33.73
CA LYS A 1 84.80 -4.30 32.76
C LYS A 1 84.66 -2.85 32.31
N GLY A 2 85.59 -1.97 32.69
CA GLY A 2 85.55 -0.58 32.27
C GLY A 2 85.60 -0.49 30.75
N ARG A 3 84.67 0.26 30.15
CA ARG A 3 84.69 0.55 28.70
C ARG A 3 85.74 1.61 28.44
N THR A 4 86.39 1.55 27.28
CA THR A 4 87.27 2.64 26.84
C THR A 4 86.46 3.92 26.61
N LEU A 5 87.08 5.08 26.78
CA LEU A 5 86.43 6.38 26.55
C LEU A 5 85.84 6.49 25.12
N ASN A 6 86.56 5.96 24.13
CA ASN A 6 86.10 5.86 22.75
C ASN A 6 84.87 4.95 22.59
N GLY A 7 84.81 3.84 23.33
CA GLY A 7 83.64 2.96 23.36
C GLY A 7 82.40 3.66 23.93
N TYR A 8 82.57 4.44 25.00
CA TYR A 8 81.48 5.22 25.60
C TYR A 8 81.02 6.38 24.72
N LYS A 9 81.96 7.09 24.07
CA LYS A 9 81.66 8.13 23.07
C LYS A 9 80.82 7.56 21.92
N LYS A 10 81.20 6.39 21.39
CA LYS A 10 80.46 5.71 20.32
C LYS A 10 79.04 5.35 20.74
N GLU A 11 78.87 4.76 21.93
CA GLU A 11 77.55 4.40 22.48
C GLU A 11 76.62 5.60 22.63
N LEU A 12 77.13 6.74 23.14
CA LEU A 12 76.34 7.97 23.27
C LEU A 12 75.92 8.52 21.90
N THR A 13 76.82 8.49 20.91
CA THR A 13 76.52 8.92 19.53
C THR A 13 75.49 8.01 18.87
N ASP A 14 75.64 6.69 18.99
CA ASP A 14 74.71 5.70 18.45
C ASP A 14 73.33 5.83 19.13
N ALA A 15 73.29 6.07 20.44
CA ALA A 15 72.06 6.33 21.18
C ALA A 15 71.36 7.60 20.70
N ASN A 16 72.10 8.69 20.48
CA ASN A 16 71.53 9.93 19.94
C ASN A 16 70.98 9.76 18.53
N ALA A 17 71.69 9.03 17.66
CA ALA A 17 71.18 8.72 16.31
C ALA A 17 69.84 7.96 16.39
N LYS A 18 69.74 6.96 17.28
CA LYS A 18 68.47 6.24 17.51
C LYS A 18 67.37 7.14 18.07
N TYR A 19 67.69 8.02 19.00
CA TYR A 19 66.71 8.95 19.57
C TYR A 19 66.24 9.99 18.56
N GLU A 20 67.10 10.51 17.69
CA GLU A 20 66.71 11.45 16.64
C GLU A 20 65.78 10.81 15.60
N ILE A 21 66.07 9.56 15.18
CA ILE A 21 65.16 8.81 14.31
C ILE A 21 63.79 8.62 15.00
N ALA A 22 63.79 8.17 16.26
CA ALA A 22 62.56 7.94 17.00
C ALA A 22 61.77 9.23 17.32
N LYS A 23 62.46 10.37 17.41
CA LYS A 23 61.86 11.70 17.61
C LYS A 23 61.23 12.20 16.31
N THR A 24 61.93 12.06 15.20
CA THR A 24 61.42 12.43 13.86
C THR A 24 60.18 11.62 13.47
N ASP A 25 60.16 10.32 13.79
CA ASP A 25 58.97 9.46 13.62
C ASP A 25 57.78 9.93 14.47
N LYS A 26 58.01 10.35 15.72
CA LYS A 26 56.92 10.89 16.54
C LYS A 26 56.42 12.23 16.02
N GLU A 27 57.31 13.09 15.52
CA GLU A 27 56.94 14.37 14.89
C GLU A 27 56.03 14.18 13.68
N SER A 28 56.31 13.20 12.82
CA SER A 28 55.44 12.91 11.67
C SER A 28 54.07 12.40 12.13
N ARG A 29 54.03 11.50 13.12
CA ARG A 29 52.77 10.96 13.68
C ARG A 29 51.94 12.01 14.40
N ILE A 30 52.57 12.95 15.12
CA ILE A 30 51.90 14.09 15.75
C ILE A 30 51.26 14.97 14.67
N LYS A 31 52.00 15.30 13.59
CA LYS A 31 51.46 16.10 12.48
C LYS A 31 50.26 15.41 11.81
N GLU A 32 50.35 14.11 11.58
CA GLU A 32 49.27 13.30 11.02
C GLU A 32 48.02 13.33 11.92
N LYS A 33 48.18 13.00 13.22
CA LYS A 33 47.06 13.00 14.17
C LYS A 33 46.45 14.39 14.40
N THR A 34 47.27 15.44 14.38
CA THR A 34 46.79 16.82 14.47
C THR A 34 45.88 17.16 13.29
N ARG A 35 46.26 16.74 12.07
CA ARG A 35 45.45 16.93 10.86
C ARG A 35 44.14 16.15 10.94
N ASP A 36 44.18 14.90 11.40
CA ASP A 36 42.99 14.05 11.56
C ASP A 36 41.98 14.69 12.53
N ILE A 37 42.46 15.25 13.64
CA ILE A 37 41.61 15.91 14.65
C ILE A 37 41.04 17.24 14.11
N GLN A 38 41.87 18.07 13.45
CA GLN A 38 41.44 19.38 12.94
C GLN A 38 40.37 19.29 11.85
N ALA A 39 40.40 18.23 11.04
CA ALA A 39 39.38 17.99 10.01
C ALA A 39 37.98 17.72 10.60
N TYR A 40 37.89 17.33 11.88
CA TYR A 40 36.64 16.95 12.53
C TYR A 40 35.96 18.09 13.31
N VAL A 41 36.67 19.18 13.65
CA VAL A 41 36.13 20.21 14.56
C VAL A 41 35.14 21.14 13.84
N ALA A 42 33.89 20.70 13.74
CA ALA A 42 32.74 21.57 13.51
C ALA A 42 31.48 20.93 14.12
N GLY A 43 30.80 21.64 15.01
CA GLY A 43 29.51 21.19 15.56
C GLY A 43 29.22 21.65 16.99
N ASP A 44 28.11 21.14 17.52
CA ASP A 44 27.69 21.29 18.91
C ASP A 44 28.71 20.64 19.87
N SER A 45 28.81 21.17 21.09
CA SER A 45 29.62 20.55 22.16
C SER A 45 29.01 19.23 22.64
N GLU A 46 29.85 18.32 23.15
CA GLU A 46 29.42 17.01 23.66
C GLU A 46 28.26 17.10 24.68
N PRO A 47 28.27 18.01 25.70
CA PRO A 47 27.13 18.15 26.60
C PRO A 47 25.84 18.60 25.91
N GLN A 48 25.95 19.41 24.85
CA GLN A 48 24.79 19.82 24.05
C GLN A 48 24.24 18.65 23.23
N LEU A 49 25.10 17.82 22.65
CA LEU A 49 24.70 16.63 21.90
C LEU A 49 24.03 15.58 22.80
N ILE A 50 24.56 15.35 24.01
CA ILE A 50 23.93 14.48 25.02
C ILE A 50 22.53 14.98 25.34
N LYS A 51 22.39 16.27 25.68
CA LYS A 51 21.08 16.85 26.01
C LYS A 51 20.08 16.78 24.85
N LYS A 52 20.52 17.05 23.62
CA LYS A 52 19.66 16.93 22.42
C LYS A 52 19.22 15.47 22.20
N ARG A 53 20.13 14.51 22.37
CA ARG A 53 19.81 13.08 22.29
C ARG A 53 18.81 12.65 23.37
N GLU A 54 19.00 13.07 24.62
CA GLU A 54 18.07 12.80 25.72
C GLU A 54 16.67 13.36 25.44
N LEU A 55 16.58 14.60 24.94
CA LEU A 55 15.31 15.20 24.52
C LEU A 55 14.65 14.39 23.40
N THR A 56 15.40 13.98 22.36
CA THR A 56 14.82 13.14 21.29
C THR A 56 14.36 11.77 21.78
N VAL A 57 15.04 11.17 22.76
CA VAL A 57 14.61 9.90 23.38
C VAL A 57 13.32 10.11 24.18
N ALA A 58 13.20 11.22 24.91
CA ALA A 58 11.96 11.57 25.61
C ALA A 58 10.80 11.75 24.61
N THR A 59 11.03 12.47 23.51
CA THR A 59 10.04 12.62 22.43
C THR A 59 9.64 11.27 21.81
N LEU A 60 10.58 10.33 21.61
CA LEU A 60 10.25 8.99 21.13
C LEU A 60 9.34 8.23 22.11
N ALA A 61 9.61 8.34 23.42
CA ALA A 61 8.77 7.73 24.45
C ALA A 61 7.36 8.35 24.49
N GLU A 62 7.25 9.66 24.29
CA GLU A 62 5.96 10.36 24.16
C GLU A 62 5.19 9.86 22.93
N ILE A 63 5.85 9.73 21.77
CA ILE A 63 5.25 9.18 20.55
C ILE A 63 4.75 7.76 20.76
N GLU A 64 5.52 6.90 21.43
CA GLU A 64 5.11 5.53 21.74
C GLU A 64 3.92 5.48 22.71
N ALA A 65 3.87 6.38 23.70
CA ALA A 65 2.74 6.51 24.60
C ALA A 65 1.48 6.98 23.86
N GLU A 66 1.59 7.95 22.96
CA GLU A 66 0.48 8.40 22.10
C GLU A 66 -0.01 7.26 21.20
N ARG A 67 0.91 6.54 20.54
CA ARG A 67 0.58 5.37 19.71
C ARG A 67 -0.17 4.30 20.50
N LYS A 68 0.27 4.03 21.73
CA LYS A 68 -0.42 3.10 22.62
C LYS A 68 -1.82 3.59 22.97
N ASN A 69 -1.98 4.86 23.32
CA ASN A 69 -3.28 5.44 23.65
C ASN A 69 -4.26 5.33 22.47
N VAL A 70 -3.81 5.61 21.25
CA VAL A 70 -4.63 5.45 20.02
C VAL A 70 -5.09 4.00 19.84
N LEU A 71 -4.21 3.03 20.07
CA LEU A 71 -4.55 1.60 19.98
C LEU A 71 -5.49 1.15 21.10
N ASP A 72 -5.26 1.61 22.33
CA ASP A 72 -6.12 1.30 23.49
C ASP A 72 -7.54 1.86 23.29
N GLN A 73 -7.69 3.00 22.61
CA GLN A 73 -8.98 3.60 22.27
C GLN A 73 -9.68 2.95 21.06
N GLN A 74 -9.02 2.02 20.35
CA GLN A 74 -9.56 1.43 19.11
C GLN A 74 -10.88 0.68 19.34
N PHE A 75 -11.00 -0.03 20.47
CA PHE A 75 -12.23 -0.75 20.81
C PHE A 75 -13.41 0.21 21.05
N GLN A 76 -13.17 1.28 21.82
CA GLN A 76 -14.18 2.30 22.06
C GLN A 76 -14.59 2.98 20.75
N ARG A 77 -13.62 3.35 19.92
CA ARG A 77 -13.88 3.95 18.60
C ARG A 77 -14.69 3.03 17.70
N GLN A 78 -14.41 1.73 17.68
CA GLN A 78 -15.20 0.76 16.91
C GLN A 78 -16.65 0.72 17.42
N THR A 79 -16.83 0.75 18.74
CA THR A 79 -18.16 0.83 19.37
C THR A 79 -18.89 2.11 18.93
N ASP A 80 -18.19 3.24 18.88
CA ASP A 80 -18.76 4.52 18.44
C ASP A 80 -19.10 4.53 16.93
N ILE A 81 -18.30 3.85 16.10
CA ILE A 81 -18.58 3.63 14.66
C ILE A 81 -19.84 2.78 14.49
N ASP A 82 -19.97 1.69 15.25
CA ASP A 82 -21.13 0.81 15.20
C ASP A 82 -22.40 1.55 15.64
N ALA A 83 -22.29 2.39 16.68
CA ALA A 83 -23.38 3.27 17.11
C ALA A 83 -23.77 4.29 16.03
N LEU A 84 -22.81 4.92 15.36
CA LEU A 84 -23.06 5.83 14.23
C LEU A 84 -23.78 5.11 13.08
N ASN A 85 -23.34 3.89 12.74
CA ASN A 85 -23.98 3.09 11.70
C ASN A 85 -25.40 2.68 12.10
N GLY A 86 -25.64 2.42 13.39
CA GLY A 86 -26.97 2.25 13.96
C GLY A 86 -27.87 3.46 13.71
N LEU A 87 -27.41 4.67 14.08
CA LEU A 87 -28.15 5.92 13.86
C LEU A 87 -28.49 6.16 12.38
N LYS A 88 -27.53 5.94 11.48
CA LYS A 88 -27.76 6.04 10.02
C LYS A 88 -28.77 5.00 9.54
N GLY A 89 -28.69 3.78 10.06
CA GLY A 89 -29.66 2.73 9.76
C GLY A 89 -31.07 3.09 10.22
N ASP A 90 -31.21 3.69 11.39
CA ASP A 90 -32.50 4.12 11.92
C ASP A 90 -33.07 5.32 11.16
N GLN A 91 -32.23 6.23 10.67
CA GLN A 91 -32.65 7.32 9.78
C GLN A 91 -33.25 6.77 8.47
N ILE A 92 -32.56 5.83 7.82
CA ILE A 92 -33.05 5.19 6.59
C ILE A 92 -34.38 4.47 6.83
N LYS A 93 -34.50 3.74 7.95
CA LYS A 93 -35.77 3.08 8.31
C LYS A 93 -36.88 4.11 8.49
N ARG A 94 -36.62 5.23 9.19
CA ARG A 94 -37.62 6.27 9.42
C ARG A 94 -38.05 6.93 8.11
N GLU A 95 -37.11 7.23 7.22
CA GLU A 95 -37.41 7.74 5.87
C GLU A 95 -38.30 6.77 5.07
N ALA A 96 -38.03 5.47 5.14
CA ALA A 96 -38.87 4.47 4.50
C ALA A 96 -40.30 4.41 5.09
N VAL A 97 -40.44 4.58 6.42
CA VAL A 97 -41.75 4.69 7.07
C VAL A 97 -42.49 5.94 6.60
N LEU A 98 -41.83 7.10 6.56
CA LEU A 98 -42.43 8.35 6.11
C LEU A 98 -42.83 8.30 4.62
N ALA A 99 -42.00 7.70 3.77
CA ALA A 99 -42.29 7.54 2.34
C ALA A 99 -43.45 6.58 2.06
N SER A 100 -43.71 5.62 2.96
CA SER A 100 -44.82 4.67 2.86
C SER A 100 -46.06 5.08 3.65
N ASP A 101 -46.06 6.26 4.29
CA ASP A 101 -47.20 6.77 5.06
C ASP A 101 -48.36 7.14 4.12
N THR A 102 -49.40 6.30 4.12
CA THR A 102 -50.63 6.52 3.35
C THR A 102 -51.75 7.15 4.16
N SER A 103 -51.53 7.50 5.43
CA SER A 103 -52.59 7.97 6.34
C SER A 103 -53.37 9.18 5.82
N GLY A 104 -52.71 10.10 5.10
CA GLY A 104 -53.36 11.26 4.47
C GLY A 104 -54.22 10.94 3.24
N THR A 105 -54.06 9.75 2.64
CA THR A 105 -54.73 9.35 1.38
C THR A 105 -55.56 8.07 1.53
N GLU A 106 -55.70 7.53 2.73
CA GLU A 106 -56.34 6.23 2.98
C GLU A 106 -57.80 6.21 2.52
N LYS A 107 -58.55 7.28 2.80
CA LYS A 107 -59.95 7.43 2.36
C LYS A 107 -60.07 7.47 0.83
N LEU A 108 -59.19 8.23 0.18
CA LEU A 108 -59.14 8.36 -1.28
C LEU A 108 -58.77 7.03 -1.95
N ARG A 109 -57.82 6.29 -1.37
CA ARG A 109 -57.44 4.94 -1.85
C ARG A 109 -58.58 3.94 -1.67
N ALA A 110 -59.31 3.99 -0.56
CA ALA A 110 -60.50 3.17 -0.35
C ALA A 110 -61.60 3.51 -1.36
N GLU A 111 -61.78 4.80 -1.68
CA GLU A 111 -62.74 5.24 -2.71
C GLU A 111 -62.38 4.68 -4.10
N VAL A 112 -61.11 4.76 -4.52
CA VAL A 112 -60.62 4.14 -5.77
C VAL A 112 -60.96 2.65 -5.84
N GLU A 113 -60.74 1.92 -4.75
CA GLU A 113 -61.05 0.49 -4.68
C GLU A 113 -62.55 0.24 -4.85
N THR A 114 -63.40 1.06 -4.21
CA THR A 114 -64.86 0.92 -4.36
C THR A 114 -65.35 1.23 -5.78
N LEU A 115 -64.78 2.23 -6.46
CA LEU A 115 -65.13 2.58 -7.84
C LEU A 115 -64.73 1.46 -8.80
N ARG A 116 -63.49 0.95 -8.66
CA ARG A 116 -63.01 -0.19 -9.46
C ARG A 116 -63.83 -1.46 -9.25
N GLN A 117 -64.27 -1.73 -8.02
CA GLN A 117 -65.11 -2.89 -7.73
C GLN A 117 -66.48 -2.76 -8.42
N LYS A 118 -67.10 -1.57 -8.39
CA LYS A 118 -68.37 -1.32 -9.08
C LYS A 118 -68.26 -1.49 -10.60
N ASP A 119 -67.21 -0.95 -11.23
CA ASP A 119 -66.94 -1.13 -12.66
C ASP A 119 -66.77 -2.62 -13.00
N ALA A 120 -65.98 -3.36 -12.20
CA ALA A 120 -65.80 -4.80 -12.38
C ALA A 120 -67.12 -5.60 -12.28
N ASP A 121 -67.99 -5.24 -11.33
CA ASP A 121 -69.30 -5.87 -11.16
C ASP A 121 -70.22 -5.59 -12.37
N LEU A 122 -70.27 -4.35 -12.86
CA LEU A 122 -71.06 -3.95 -14.04
C LEU A 122 -70.57 -4.63 -15.32
N ARG A 123 -69.24 -4.69 -15.55
CA ARG A 123 -68.66 -5.42 -16.68
C ARG A 123 -69.00 -6.91 -16.66
N THR A 124 -69.00 -7.51 -15.48
CA THR A 124 -69.39 -8.91 -15.30
C THR A 124 -70.86 -9.12 -15.66
N GLU A 125 -71.74 -8.21 -15.27
CA GLU A 125 -73.18 -8.27 -15.56
C GLU A 125 -73.47 -8.08 -17.06
N VAL A 126 -72.82 -7.12 -17.72
CA VAL A 126 -72.91 -6.94 -19.19
C VAL A 126 -72.46 -8.20 -19.91
N ALA A 127 -71.32 -8.78 -19.52
CA ALA A 127 -70.82 -10.02 -20.11
C ALA A 127 -71.78 -11.20 -19.92
N ARG A 128 -72.42 -11.30 -18.74
CA ARG A 128 -73.42 -12.33 -18.44
C ARG A 128 -74.64 -12.21 -19.36
N LEU A 129 -75.22 -11.01 -19.46
CA LEU A 129 -76.38 -10.74 -20.32
C LEU A 129 -76.05 -10.95 -21.81
N ALA A 130 -74.84 -10.59 -22.24
CA ALA A 130 -74.38 -10.83 -23.61
C ALA A 130 -74.33 -12.34 -23.94
N GLY A 131 -73.87 -13.15 -22.97
CA GLY A 131 -73.92 -14.61 -23.04
C GLY A 131 -75.34 -15.15 -23.14
N GLU A 132 -76.28 -14.63 -22.35
CA GLU A 132 -77.69 -15.03 -22.39
C GLU A 132 -78.36 -14.70 -23.73
N VAL A 133 -78.12 -13.51 -24.27
CA VAL A 133 -78.60 -13.10 -25.60
C VAL A 133 -78.07 -14.06 -26.67
N ARG A 134 -76.78 -14.39 -26.63
CA ARG A 134 -76.16 -15.34 -27.57
C ARG A 134 -76.83 -16.72 -27.48
N ASN A 135 -77.01 -17.25 -26.28
CA ASN A 135 -77.61 -18.56 -26.06
C ASN A 135 -79.07 -18.60 -26.52
N ARG A 136 -79.87 -17.58 -26.19
CA ARG A 136 -81.28 -17.50 -26.62
C ARG A 136 -81.39 -17.37 -28.14
N LYS A 137 -80.49 -16.63 -28.79
CA LYS A 137 -80.44 -16.54 -30.26
C LYS A 137 -80.15 -17.89 -30.92
N VAL A 138 -79.18 -18.64 -30.39
CA VAL A 138 -78.85 -20.00 -30.89
C VAL A 138 -80.04 -20.95 -30.70
N ASN A 139 -80.67 -20.94 -29.53
CA ASN A 139 -81.83 -21.78 -29.24
C ASN A 139 -83.01 -21.46 -30.16
N GLY A 140 -83.31 -20.17 -30.37
CA GLY A 140 -84.36 -19.72 -31.28
C GLY A 140 -84.08 -20.06 -32.75
N GLU A 141 -82.81 -20.14 -33.16
CA GLU A 141 -82.45 -20.59 -34.51
C GLU A 141 -82.62 -22.10 -34.67
N SER A 142 -82.28 -22.89 -33.64
CA SER A 142 -82.51 -24.34 -33.62
C SER A 142 -83.98 -24.68 -33.79
N THR A 143 -84.87 -24.02 -33.03
CA THR A 143 -86.32 -24.26 -33.11
C THR A 143 -86.91 -23.82 -34.45
N LYS A 144 -86.39 -22.74 -35.06
CA LYS A 144 -86.75 -22.35 -36.44
C LYS A 144 -86.34 -23.39 -37.47
N ASN A 145 -85.16 -24.00 -37.31
CA ASN A 145 -84.69 -25.07 -38.19
C ASN A 145 -85.57 -26.33 -38.06
N GLU A 146 -85.95 -26.72 -36.84
CA GLU A 146 -86.89 -27.81 -36.60
C GLU A 146 -88.26 -27.54 -37.24
N LEU A 147 -88.77 -26.31 -37.14
CA LEU A 147 -89.99 -25.88 -37.82
C LEU A 147 -89.87 -26.03 -39.35
N ALA A 148 -88.75 -25.62 -39.93
CA ALA A 148 -88.50 -25.76 -41.37
C ALA A 148 -88.50 -27.24 -41.81
N GLU A 149 -87.92 -28.13 -41.03
CA GLU A 149 -87.94 -29.58 -41.28
C GLU A 149 -89.36 -30.15 -41.23
N LEU A 150 -90.15 -29.76 -40.23
CA LEU A 150 -91.54 -30.21 -40.13
C LEU A 150 -92.43 -29.65 -41.23
N LEU A 151 -92.20 -28.42 -41.69
CA LEU A 151 -92.90 -27.86 -42.86
C LEU A 151 -92.59 -28.66 -44.14
N LEU A 152 -91.34 -29.07 -44.33
CA LEU A 152 -90.95 -29.98 -45.41
C LEU A 152 -91.62 -31.34 -45.26
N ARG A 153 -91.64 -31.92 -44.05
CA ARG A 153 -92.31 -33.20 -43.77
C ARG A 153 -93.81 -33.13 -44.05
N ARG A 154 -94.49 -32.05 -43.65
CA ARG A 154 -95.90 -31.79 -43.98
C ARG A 154 -96.10 -31.74 -45.49
N SER A 155 -95.22 -31.08 -46.23
CA SER A 155 -95.30 -31.02 -47.70
C SER A 155 -95.14 -32.41 -48.35
N ARG A 156 -94.30 -33.29 -47.78
CA ARG A 156 -94.15 -34.69 -48.23
C ARG A 156 -95.41 -35.50 -47.95
N ILE A 157 -95.96 -35.41 -46.74
CA ILE A 157 -97.21 -36.10 -46.36
C ILE A 157 -98.38 -35.62 -47.26
N GLN A 158 -98.44 -34.34 -47.60
CA GLN A 158 -99.47 -33.80 -48.50
C GLN A 158 -99.32 -34.35 -49.94
N LYS A 159 -98.08 -34.51 -50.43
CA LYS A 159 -97.81 -35.19 -51.70
C LYS A 159 -98.19 -36.67 -51.66
N GLU A 160 -97.81 -37.39 -50.59
CA GLU A 160 -98.20 -38.79 -50.33
C GLU A 160 -99.73 -38.93 -50.38
N TYR A 161 -100.46 -38.04 -49.69
CA TYR A 161 -101.93 -38.00 -49.71
C TYR A 161 -102.48 -37.79 -51.13
N THR A 162 -101.91 -36.83 -51.86
CA THR A 162 -102.38 -36.49 -53.22
C THR A 162 -102.20 -37.67 -54.18
N ILE A 163 -101.10 -38.41 -54.05
CA ILE A 163 -100.81 -39.62 -54.85
C ILE A 163 -101.74 -40.76 -54.44
N ALA A 164 -101.86 -41.09 -53.16
CA ALA A 164 -102.73 -42.18 -52.69
C ALA A 164 -104.22 -41.94 -53.03
N ASN A 165 -104.63 -40.69 -53.15
CA ASN A 165 -105.98 -40.30 -53.52
C ASN A 165 -106.24 -40.30 -55.05
N CYS A 166 -105.19 -40.38 -55.88
CA CYS A 166 -105.32 -40.42 -57.35
C CYS A 166 -105.37 -41.84 -57.94
N ASP A 167 -105.20 -42.90 -57.13
CA ASP A 167 -105.43 -44.28 -57.58
C ASP A 167 -106.90 -44.45 -57.96
N THR A 168 -107.16 -44.49 -59.28
CA THR A 168 -108.52 -44.53 -59.83
C THR A 168 -109.10 -45.94 -59.78
N GLN A 169 -110.42 -46.01 -59.62
CA GLN A 169 -111.20 -47.24 -59.68
C GLN A 169 -110.99 -48.01 -61.00
N GLU A 170 -110.63 -47.30 -62.08
CA GLU A 170 -110.50 -47.82 -63.45
C GLU A 170 -109.29 -48.75 -63.63
N ASP A 171 -108.14 -48.44 -63.02
CA ASP A 171 -106.91 -49.26 -63.16
C ASP A 171 -107.04 -50.66 -62.54
N ILE A 172 -107.83 -50.80 -61.48
CA ILE A 172 -107.97 -52.06 -60.72
C ILE A 172 -109.06 -52.94 -61.30
N THR A 173 -110.14 -52.35 -61.83
CA THR A 173 -111.09 -53.13 -62.65
C THR A 173 -110.39 -53.80 -63.82
N TYR A 174 -109.39 -53.14 -64.41
CA TYR A 174 -108.61 -53.71 -65.51
C TYR A 174 -107.67 -54.84 -65.05
N GLN A 175 -106.90 -54.65 -63.97
CA GLN A 175 -106.00 -55.69 -63.42
C GLN A 175 -106.73 -56.91 -62.85
N ALA A 176 -107.88 -56.71 -62.18
CA ALA A 176 -108.70 -57.79 -61.66
C ALA A 176 -109.38 -58.61 -62.77
N LEU A 177 -109.71 -57.98 -63.92
CA LEU A 177 -110.26 -58.67 -65.09
C LEU A 177 -109.19 -59.43 -65.90
N GLU A 178 -107.96 -58.92 -65.96
CA GLU A 178 -106.86 -59.54 -66.73
C GLU A 178 -106.35 -60.85 -66.13
N HIS A 179 -106.25 -60.93 -64.79
CA HIS A 179 -105.82 -62.16 -64.10
C HIS A 179 -106.83 -63.32 -64.22
N THR A 180 -108.05 -63.05 -64.65
CA THR A 180 -109.16 -64.02 -64.78
C THR A 180 -109.46 -64.44 -66.22
N ARG A 181 -108.60 -64.13 -67.20
CA ARG A 181 -108.76 -64.64 -68.58
C ARG A 181 -108.36 -66.11 -68.78
N LEU A 182 -107.98 -66.86 -67.72
CA LEU A 182 -107.44 -68.23 -67.84
C LEU A 182 -108.14 -69.31 -66.99
N CYS A 183 -109.36 -69.12 -66.46
CA CYS A 183 -110.02 -70.18 -65.69
C CYS A 183 -111.54 -70.33 -65.95
N ASN A 184 -111.97 -71.55 -66.28
CA ASN A 184 -113.36 -71.97 -66.54
C ASN A 184 -114.19 -72.06 -65.24
N TYR A 185 -114.67 -70.94 -64.72
CA TYR A 185 -115.65 -70.88 -63.62
C TYR A 185 -116.89 -70.05 -63.99
N ALA A 186 -118.04 -70.43 -63.41
CA ALA A 186 -119.35 -69.81 -63.65
C ALA A 186 -119.37 -68.31 -63.29
N GLY A 187 -120.09 -67.51 -64.08
CA GLY A 187 -120.08 -66.04 -64.04
C GLY A 187 -120.54 -65.37 -62.74
N GLU A 188 -120.97 -66.13 -61.74
CA GLU A 188 -121.42 -65.63 -60.44
C GLU A 188 -120.29 -65.65 -59.38
N ASP A 189 -119.38 -66.62 -59.43
CA ASP A 189 -118.24 -66.71 -58.51
C ASP A 189 -117.15 -65.67 -58.83
N LEU A 190 -116.95 -65.35 -60.12
CA LEU A 190 -116.07 -64.28 -60.59
C LEU A 190 -116.51 -62.89 -60.12
N ARG A 191 -117.81 -62.62 -60.10
CA ARG A 191 -118.35 -61.34 -59.62
C ARG A 191 -118.17 -61.18 -58.11
N LYS A 192 -118.36 -62.27 -57.35
CA LYS A 192 -118.12 -62.27 -55.89
C LYS A 192 -116.65 -62.03 -55.56
N ALA A 193 -115.73 -62.70 -56.26
CA ALA A 193 -114.29 -62.48 -56.09
C ALA A 193 -113.88 -61.03 -56.43
N ALA A 194 -114.34 -60.47 -57.55
CA ALA A 194 -114.06 -59.08 -57.91
C ALA A 194 -114.62 -58.07 -56.90
N THR A 195 -115.81 -58.33 -56.34
CA THR A 195 -116.43 -57.48 -55.31
C THR A 195 -115.65 -57.53 -53.98
N ILE A 196 -115.18 -58.72 -53.58
CA ILE A 196 -114.34 -58.89 -52.38
C ILE A 196 -113.00 -58.17 -52.55
N THR A 197 -112.32 -58.32 -53.69
CA THR A 197 -111.05 -57.64 -53.97
C THR A 197 -111.20 -56.12 -54.02
N LEU A 198 -112.29 -55.62 -54.61
CA LEU A 198 -112.58 -54.19 -54.66
C LEU A 198 -112.89 -53.60 -53.29
N ASN A 199 -113.66 -54.31 -52.46
CA ASN A 199 -113.95 -53.90 -51.09
C ASN A 199 -112.68 -53.90 -50.22
N ALA A 200 -111.86 -54.95 -50.30
CA ALA A 200 -110.58 -55.03 -49.58
C ALA A 200 -109.60 -53.92 -50.02
N PHE A 201 -109.59 -53.56 -51.31
CA PHE A 201 -108.83 -52.41 -51.81
C PHE A 201 -109.37 -51.09 -51.29
N ASN A 202 -110.70 -50.88 -51.32
CA ASN A 202 -111.32 -49.65 -50.81
C ASN A 202 -111.10 -49.48 -49.30
N GLU A 203 -111.20 -50.56 -48.53
CA GLU A 203 -110.89 -50.59 -47.10
C GLU A 203 -109.40 -50.29 -46.85
N GLY A 204 -108.49 -50.99 -47.54
CA GLY A 204 -107.05 -50.74 -47.42
C GLY A 204 -106.63 -49.32 -47.85
N ARG A 205 -107.31 -48.74 -48.86
CA ARG A 205 -107.09 -47.37 -49.31
C ARG A 205 -107.59 -46.35 -48.28
N GLU A 206 -108.78 -46.55 -47.70
CA GLU A 206 -109.29 -45.65 -46.67
C GLU A 206 -108.46 -45.74 -45.39
N ASP A 207 -108.00 -46.93 -45.00
CA ASP A 207 -107.05 -47.12 -43.90
C ASP A 207 -105.73 -46.39 -44.16
N HIS A 208 -105.21 -46.48 -45.39
CA HIS A 208 -103.99 -45.76 -45.79
C HIS A 208 -104.17 -44.24 -45.78
N LEU A 209 -105.29 -43.72 -46.32
CA LEU A 209 -105.60 -42.29 -46.29
C LEU A 209 -105.84 -41.80 -44.86
N THR A 210 -106.45 -42.61 -43.99
CA THR A 210 -106.65 -42.30 -42.57
C THR A 210 -105.31 -42.20 -41.85
N ASN A 211 -104.41 -43.14 -42.05
CA ASN A 211 -103.05 -43.10 -41.49
C ASN A 211 -102.27 -41.85 -41.95
N ILE A 212 -102.36 -41.49 -43.24
CA ILE A 212 -101.73 -40.28 -43.78
C ILE A 212 -102.34 -39.01 -43.15
N ARG A 213 -103.67 -38.96 -42.98
CA ARG A 213 -104.36 -37.84 -42.30
C ARG A 213 -103.93 -37.72 -40.84
N GLU A 214 -103.84 -38.82 -40.10
CA GLU A 214 -103.38 -38.84 -38.71
C GLU A 214 -101.93 -38.34 -38.60
N ARG A 215 -101.02 -38.84 -39.45
CA ARG A 215 -99.64 -38.35 -39.54
C ARG A 215 -99.58 -36.86 -39.89
N GLY A 216 -100.40 -36.40 -40.82
CA GLY A 216 -100.49 -35.01 -41.24
C GLY A 216 -101.00 -34.09 -40.12
N ASN A 217 -102.05 -34.50 -39.43
CA ASN A 217 -102.63 -33.77 -38.29
C ASN A 217 -101.64 -33.71 -37.11
N ALA A 218 -100.92 -34.80 -36.82
CA ALA A 218 -99.89 -34.83 -35.79
C ALA A 218 -98.75 -33.85 -36.11
N VAL A 219 -98.26 -33.83 -37.37
CA VAL A 219 -97.23 -32.86 -37.80
C VAL A 219 -97.76 -31.42 -37.79
N GLN A 220 -99.04 -31.20 -38.10
CA GLN A 220 -99.64 -29.87 -38.06
C GLN A 220 -99.80 -29.36 -36.62
N ALA A 221 -100.11 -30.24 -35.66
CA ALA A 221 -100.14 -29.90 -34.24
C ALA A 221 -98.75 -29.48 -33.73
N THR A 222 -97.70 -30.27 -34.04
CA THR A 222 -96.33 -29.93 -33.63
C THR A 222 -95.81 -28.65 -34.29
N ILE A 223 -96.18 -28.37 -35.54
CA ILE A 223 -95.89 -27.09 -36.20
C ILE A 223 -96.50 -25.91 -35.42
N LYS A 224 -97.76 -26.06 -34.98
CA LYS A 224 -98.45 -25.01 -34.21
C LYS A 224 -97.77 -24.77 -32.85
N ASP A 225 -97.38 -25.84 -32.16
CA ASP A 225 -96.70 -25.75 -30.87
C ASP A 225 -95.30 -25.11 -31.01
N LEU A 226 -94.54 -25.46 -32.05
CA LEU A 226 -93.25 -24.84 -32.34
C LEU A 226 -93.37 -23.37 -32.73
N GLN A 227 -94.43 -22.98 -33.47
CA GLN A 227 -94.70 -21.57 -33.76
C GLN A 227 -94.93 -20.76 -32.48
N LEU A 228 -95.73 -21.28 -31.54
CA LEU A 228 -95.94 -20.65 -30.24
C LEU A 228 -94.64 -20.56 -29.42
N LEU A 229 -93.80 -21.60 -29.47
CA LEU A 229 -92.51 -21.61 -28.80
C LEU A 229 -91.54 -20.56 -29.40
N ILE A 230 -91.51 -20.42 -30.72
CA ILE A 230 -90.69 -19.40 -31.41
C ILE A 230 -91.13 -17.99 -31.03
N ASP A 231 -92.45 -17.74 -30.98
CA ASP A 231 -92.99 -16.45 -30.55
C ASP A 231 -92.61 -16.13 -29.10
N ASP A 232 -92.68 -17.12 -28.21
CA ASP A 232 -92.30 -16.96 -26.81
C ASP A 232 -90.79 -16.74 -26.63
N GLN A 233 -89.96 -17.55 -27.31
CA GLN A 233 -88.51 -17.37 -27.36
C GLN A 233 -88.13 -16.00 -27.94
N GLY A 234 -88.87 -15.49 -28.93
CA GLY A 234 -88.70 -14.17 -29.50
C GLY A 234 -88.98 -13.04 -28.50
N ARG A 235 -90.07 -13.15 -27.72
CA ARG A 235 -90.39 -12.21 -26.64
C ARG A 235 -89.33 -12.22 -25.54
N GLU A 236 -88.90 -13.40 -25.11
CA GLU A 236 -87.86 -13.54 -24.09
C GLU A 236 -86.50 -13.06 -24.58
N LEU A 237 -86.14 -13.30 -25.84
CA LEU A 237 -84.93 -12.74 -26.45
C LEU A 237 -84.97 -11.19 -26.45
N ALA A 238 -86.10 -10.60 -26.83
CA ALA A 238 -86.27 -9.15 -26.83
C ALA A 238 -86.11 -8.53 -25.43
N LYS A 239 -86.66 -9.17 -24.39
CA LYS A 239 -86.46 -8.74 -22.99
C LYS A 239 -84.99 -8.79 -22.57
N THR A 240 -84.26 -9.84 -22.93
CA THR A 240 -82.83 -9.94 -22.62
C THR A 240 -81.98 -8.93 -23.39
N ILE A 241 -82.34 -8.62 -24.64
CA ILE A 241 -81.66 -7.58 -25.41
C ILE A 241 -81.89 -6.20 -24.76
N ASP A 242 -83.11 -5.89 -24.34
CA ASP A 242 -83.41 -4.65 -23.62
C ASP A 242 -82.65 -4.56 -22.29
N ALA A 243 -82.58 -5.66 -21.52
CA ALA A 243 -81.79 -5.72 -20.29
C ALA A 243 -80.28 -5.53 -20.55
N HIS A 244 -79.73 -6.16 -21.60
CA HIS A 244 -78.33 -5.99 -22.00
C HIS A 244 -78.04 -4.54 -22.38
N LEU A 245 -78.86 -3.93 -23.23
CA LEU A 245 -78.67 -2.54 -23.66
C LEU A 245 -78.76 -1.56 -22.48
N LYS A 246 -79.63 -1.82 -21.50
CA LYS A 246 -79.69 -1.03 -20.27
C LYS A 246 -78.44 -1.18 -19.40
N ALA A 247 -77.92 -2.40 -19.26
CA ALA A 247 -76.69 -2.64 -18.52
C ALA A 247 -75.47 -2.01 -19.22
N GLU A 248 -75.42 -2.07 -20.55
CA GLU A 248 -74.37 -1.48 -21.37
C GLU A 248 -74.40 0.06 -21.33
N ALA A 249 -75.59 0.66 -21.38
CA ALA A 249 -75.77 2.10 -21.18
C ALA A 249 -75.36 2.53 -19.76
N GLY A 250 -75.74 1.76 -18.74
CA GLY A 250 -75.34 2.02 -17.36
C GLY A 250 -73.83 1.95 -17.16
N LEU A 251 -73.15 0.98 -17.79
CA LEU A 251 -71.69 0.88 -17.76
C LEU A 251 -71.02 2.08 -18.41
N LEU A 252 -71.53 2.54 -19.57
CA LEU A 252 -70.98 3.70 -20.26
C LEU A 252 -71.13 5.00 -19.44
N GLU A 253 -72.29 5.21 -18.82
CA GLU A 253 -72.54 6.35 -17.94
C GLU A 253 -71.61 6.33 -16.72
N THR A 254 -71.40 5.15 -16.11
CA THR A 254 -70.48 5.03 -14.97
C THR A 254 -69.01 5.13 -15.36
N ASP A 255 -68.60 4.62 -16.52
CA ASP A 255 -67.21 4.70 -17.00
C ASP A 255 -66.78 6.17 -17.14
N GLU A 256 -67.64 7.03 -17.70
CA GLU A 256 -67.33 8.46 -17.88
C GLU A 256 -67.22 9.21 -16.54
N ASP A 257 -68.15 8.99 -15.61
CA ASP A 257 -68.19 9.65 -14.31
C ASP A 257 -67.08 9.13 -13.36
N ASP A 258 -66.87 7.81 -13.33
CA ASP A 258 -65.86 7.18 -12.47
C ASP A 258 -64.44 7.47 -12.99
N ASP A 259 -64.20 7.52 -14.31
CA ASP A 259 -62.89 7.93 -14.85
C ASP A 259 -62.55 9.38 -14.49
N ALA A 260 -63.54 10.28 -14.57
CA ALA A 260 -63.36 11.68 -14.16
C ALA A 260 -63.03 11.78 -12.66
N ARG A 261 -63.74 11.04 -11.80
CA ARG A 261 -63.48 11.01 -10.36
C ARG A 261 -62.14 10.36 -10.03
N LEU A 262 -61.76 9.28 -10.72
CA LEU A 262 -60.45 8.64 -10.56
C LEU A 262 -59.31 9.60 -10.93
N MET A 263 -59.50 10.44 -11.96
CA MET A 263 -58.54 11.46 -12.34
C MET A 263 -58.43 12.57 -11.29
N GLU A 264 -59.55 13.04 -10.74
CA GLU A 264 -59.58 14.01 -9.64
C GLU A 264 -58.92 13.45 -8.37
N ILE A 265 -59.26 12.21 -7.98
CA ILE A 265 -58.62 11.55 -6.83
C ILE A 265 -57.11 11.41 -7.05
N ALA A 266 -56.66 11.13 -8.28
CA ALA A 266 -55.23 11.05 -8.58
C ALA A 266 -54.54 12.41 -8.39
N GLU A 267 -55.19 13.51 -8.75
CA GLU A 267 -54.69 14.87 -8.49
C GLU A 267 -54.70 15.20 -7.00
N GLU A 268 -55.76 14.86 -6.25
CA GLU A 268 -55.85 15.03 -4.79
C GLU A 268 -54.75 14.27 -4.05
N ILE A 269 -54.46 13.03 -4.46
CA ILE A 269 -53.34 12.23 -3.93
C ILE A 269 -52.00 12.89 -4.26
N ARG A 270 -51.84 13.45 -5.46
CA ARG A 270 -50.63 14.18 -5.87
C ARG A 270 -50.44 15.48 -5.07
N ALA A 271 -51.54 16.13 -4.73
CA ALA A 271 -51.59 17.38 -3.97
C ALA A 271 -51.41 17.18 -2.46
N CYS A 272 -51.54 15.95 -1.95
CA CYS A 272 -51.15 15.58 -0.60
C CYS A 272 -49.65 15.25 -0.55
N PRO A 273 -48.76 16.18 -0.16
CA PRO A 273 -47.39 15.81 0.14
C PRO A 273 -47.41 14.79 1.27
N GLY A 274 -46.74 13.64 1.09
CA GLY A 274 -46.48 12.72 2.20
C GLY A 274 -45.79 13.45 3.35
N LYS A 275 -45.82 12.88 4.56
CA LYS A 275 -45.08 13.46 5.68
C LYS A 275 -43.62 13.61 5.30
N LYS A 276 -43.13 14.84 5.29
CA LYS A 276 -41.77 15.12 4.92
C LYS A 276 -40.85 14.82 6.11
N PRO A 277 -39.61 14.37 5.88
CA PRO A 277 -38.64 14.16 6.95
C PRO A 277 -38.44 15.39 7.84
N GLU A 278 -38.52 16.59 7.27
CA GLU A 278 -38.32 17.85 7.99
C GLU A 278 -39.44 18.17 9.01
N ASP A 279 -40.59 17.52 8.89
CA ASP A 279 -41.73 17.68 9.79
C ASP A 279 -41.77 16.59 10.89
N ASP A 280 -40.82 15.65 10.87
CA ASP A 280 -40.76 14.49 11.77
C ASP A 280 -39.74 14.69 12.90
N GLU A 281 -40.20 14.74 14.15
CA GLU A 281 -39.34 14.97 15.32
C GLU A 281 -38.27 13.88 15.51
N GLU A 282 -38.61 12.61 15.22
CA GLU A 282 -37.67 11.49 15.32
C GLU A 282 -36.56 11.60 14.27
N TRP A 283 -36.91 11.93 13.02
CA TRP A 283 -35.94 12.15 11.95
C TRP A 283 -35.04 13.37 12.22
N LEU A 284 -35.60 14.49 12.68
CA LEU A 284 -34.82 15.68 13.07
C LEU A 284 -33.84 15.39 14.22
N ALA A 285 -34.22 14.53 15.17
CA ALA A 285 -33.32 14.10 16.24
C ALA A 285 -32.14 13.30 15.69
N LEU A 286 -32.39 12.39 14.73
CA LEU A 286 -31.34 11.60 14.05
C LEU A 286 -30.44 12.50 13.19
N GLU A 287 -31.02 13.46 12.46
CA GLU A 287 -30.28 14.42 11.63
C GLU A 287 -29.34 15.28 12.48
N ARG A 288 -29.70 15.59 13.73
CA ARG A 288 -28.80 16.29 14.67
C ARG A 288 -27.75 15.37 15.29
N ALA A 289 -28.10 14.13 15.60
CA ALA A 289 -27.22 13.18 16.27
C ALA A 289 -26.09 12.66 15.36
N ILE A 290 -26.38 12.39 14.08
CA ILE A 290 -25.41 11.81 13.13
C ILE A 290 -24.18 12.71 12.93
N PRO A 291 -24.31 14.03 12.68
CA PRO A 291 -23.16 14.93 12.57
C PRO A 291 -22.37 15.05 13.87
N GLN A 292 -23.04 15.08 15.02
CA GLN A 292 -22.36 15.14 16.32
C GLN A 292 -21.51 13.89 16.59
N ALA A 293 -22.07 12.70 16.34
CA ALA A 293 -21.36 11.43 16.46
C ALA A 293 -20.22 11.32 15.42
N THR A 294 -20.42 11.83 14.21
CA THR A 294 -19.37 11.87 13.18
C THR A 294 -18.21 12.79 13.59
N LEU A 295 -18.50 13.96 14.15
CA LEU A 295 -17.48 14.89 14.63
C LEU A 295 -16.70 14.31 15.82
N ALA A 296 -17.40 13.64 16.76
CA ALA A 296 -16.79 13.01 17.93
C ALA A 296 -15.79 11.91 17.55
N LEU A 297 -16.02 11.21 16.44
CA LEU A 297 -15.07 10.21 15.93
C LEU A 297 -13.75 10.84 15.44
N GLY A 298 -13.72 12.08 14.95
CA GLY A 298 -12.48 12.72 14.50
C GLY A 298 -11.73 11.96 13.38
N PRO A 299 -10.42 12.23 13.15
CA PRO A 299 -9.63 11.64 12.07
C PRO A 299 -9.48 10.13 12.20
N SER A 300 -9.23 9.41 11.10
CA SER A 300 -9.14 7.95 11.16
C SER A 300 -7.92 7.50 11.96
N VAL A 301 -8.02 6.32 12.59
CA VAL A 301 -6.89 5.71 13.32
C VAL A 301 -5.70 5.51 12.39
N ALA A 302 -5.93 5.17 11.12
CA ALA A 302 -4.86 4.99 10.14
C ALA A 302 -4.09 6.29 9.91
N ASP A 303 -4.80 7.41 9.72
CA ASP A 303 -4.17 8.72 9.49
C ASP A 303 -3.33 9.16 10.70
N VAL A 304 -3.88 8.99 11.91
CA VAL A 304 -3.17 9.33 13.15
C VAL A 304 -1.93 8.44 13.34
N LEU A 305 -2.02 7.14 13.05
CA LEU A 305 -0.88 6.23 13.13
C LEU A 305 0.19 6.55 12.08
N GLU A 306 -0.20 6.93 10.87
CA GLU A 306 0.74 7.34 9.81
C GLU A 306 1.52 8.62 10.21
N GLU A 307 0.83 9.61 10.78
CA GLU A 307 1.46 10.81 11.32
C GLU A 307 2.45 10.48 12.44
N LEU A 308 2.06 9.59 13.37
CA LEU A 308 2.92 9.13 14.46
C LEU A 308 4.16 8.38 13.97
N GLU A 309 4.04 7.49 12.98
CA GLU A 309 5.19 6.78 12.38
C GLU A 309 6.12 7.76 11.64
N THR A 310 5.56 8.75 10.96
CA THR A 310 6.36 9.81 10.32
C THR A 310 7.16 10.61 11.36
N ARG A 311 6.51 11.03 12.45
CA ARG A 311 7.17 11.74 13.56
C ARG A 311 8.22 10.87 14.25
N LYS A 312 7.94 9.57 14.44
CA LYS A 312 8.87 8.59 15.00
C LYS A 312 10.12 8.46 14.13
N SER A 313 9.96 8.22 12.83
CA SER A 313 11.10 8.07 11.92
C SER A 313 11.98 9.33 11.87
N GLY A 314 11.37 10.51 11.92
CA GLY A 314 12.09 11.78 12.04
C GLY A 314 12.90 11.89 13.33
N ALA A 315 12.30 11.52 14.48
CA ALA A 315 12.98 11.54 15.78
C ALA A 315 14.10 10.48 15.87
N GLU A 316 13.91 9.28 15.31
CA GLU A 316 14.94 8.24 15.22
C GLU A 316 16.12 8.70 14.37
N ALA A 317 15.86 9.32 13.22
CA ALA A 317 16.92 9.88 12.38
C ALA A 317 17.72 10.97 13.12
N MET A 318 17.07 11.79 13.94
CA MET A 318 17.76 12.81 14.75
C MET A 318 18.57 12.18 15.89
N ARG A 319 18.02 11.17 16.58
CA ARG A 319 18.75 10.39 17.60
C ARG A 319 20.03 9.78 17.01
N ASP A 320 19.93 9.19 15.82
CA ASP A 320 21.06 8.53 15.16
C ASP A 320 22.13 9.54 14.75
N LYS A 321 21.72 10.68 14.18
CA LYS A 321 22.63 11.81 13.91
C LYS A 321 23.38 12.26 15.17
N TYR A 322 22.71 12.41 16.30
CA TYR A 322 23.36 12.80 17.55
C TYR A 322 24.27 11.69 18.12
N SER A 323 23.87 10.42 17.99
CA SER A 323 24.69 9.28 18.39
C SER A 323 25.99 9.20 17.59
N ASP A 324 25.93 9.42 16.28
CA ASP A 324 27.12 9.40 15.42
C ASP A 324 28.04 10.58 15.70
N ALA A 325 27.47 11.78 15.94
CA ALA A 325 28.25 12.95 16.36
C ALA A 325 28.98 12.71 17.70
N LEU A 326 28.33 12.04 18.67
CA LEU A 326 28.96 11.67 19.93
C LEU A 326 30.10 10.65 19.74
N ARG A 327 29.89 9.59 18.97
CA ARG A 327 30.95 8.59 18.69
C ARG A 327 32.19 9.22 18.09
N ALA A 328 32.01 10.17 17.20
CA ALA A 328 33.14 10.81 16.56
C ALA A 328 33.71 11.96 17.40
N ALA A 329 32.95 12.54 18.34
CA ALA A 329 33.51 13.34 19.45
C ALA A 329 34.40 12.49 20.38
N ASP A 330 33.97 11.30 20.78
CA ASP A 330 34.78 10.34 21.56
C ASP A 330 36.09 9.99 20.83
N THR A 331 35.99 9.76 19.52
CA THR A 331 37.16 9.49 18.66
C THR A 331 38.15 10.65 18.68
N VAL A 332 37.66 11.90 18.66
CA VAL A 332 38.52 13.09 18.79
C VAL A 332 39.11 13.21 20.19
N ALA A 333 38.37 12.91 21.25
CA ALA A 333 38.88 12.93 22.62
C ALA A 333 40.04 11.93 22.79
N GLN A 334 39.86 10.69 22.33
CA GLN A 334 40.92 9.68 22.30
C GLN A 334 42.11 10.11 21.44
N GLY A 335 41.85 10.76 20.30
CA GLY A 335 42.89 11.33 19.44
C GLY A 335 43.73 12.39 20.16
N LYS A 336 43.10 13.27 20.96
CA LYS A 336 43.79 14.29 21.75
C LYS A 336 44.64 13.69 22.86
N GLU A 337 44.15 12.67 23.56
CA GLU A 337 44.92 11.94 24.57
C GLU A 337 46.17 11.31 23.94
N ARG A 338 46.01 10.61 22.81
CA ARG A 338 47.15 10.02 22.09
C ARG A 338 48.15 11.07 21.60
N LEU A 339 47.68 12.26 21.20
CA LEU A 339 48.55 13.37 20.81
C LEU A 339 49.37 13.86 22.00
N ALA A 340 48.76 13.98 23.19
CA ALA A 340 49.47 14.37 24.41
C ALA A 340 50.53 13.34 24.82
N GLU A 341 50.25 12.04 24.69
CA GLU A 341 51.24 10.97 24.90
C GLU A 341 52.43 11.11 23.96
N LEU A 342 52.17 11.27 22.65
CA LEU A 342 53.21 11.42 21.63
C LEU A 342 54.09 12.67 21.87
N ASP A 343 53.49 13.79 22.26
CA ASP A 343 54.21 15.02 22.62
C ASP A 343 55.09 14.81 23.87
N GLY A 344 54.58 14.09 24.88
CA GLY A 344 55.35 13.68 26.05
C GLY A 344 56.57 12.82 25.68
N GLU A 345 56.36 11.77 24.90
CA GLU A 345 57.43 10.88 24.42
C GLU A 345 58.47 11.63 23.58
N GLN A 346 58.04 12.58 22.72
CA GLN A 346 58.94 13.41 21.91
C GLN A 346 59.82 14.31 22.80
N LYS A 347 59.22 14.95 23.83
CA LYS A 347 59.94 15.77 24.82
C LYS A 347 60.97 14.94 25.60
N GLU A 348 60.62 13.73 26.02
CA GLU A 348 61.57 12.84 26.68
C GLU A 348 62.77 12.48 25.79
N LEU A 349 62.53 12.17 24.51
CA LEU A 349 63.60 11.87 23.56
C LEU A 349 64.51 13.09 23.36
N ALA A 350 63.93 14.29 23.20
CA ALA A 350 64.70 15.53 23.11
C ALA A 350 65.57 15.75 24.36
N GLN A 351 65.03 15.50 25.55
CA GLN A 351 65.79 15.61 26.80
C GLN A 351 66.93 14.59 26.88
N LYS A 352 66.72 13.35 26.43
CA LYS A 352 67.77 12.31 26.35
C LYS A 352 68.90 12.73 25.41
N ILE A 353 68.57 13.30 24.25
CA ILE A 353 69.54 13.83 23.29
C ILE A 353 70.37 14.96 23.90
N VAL A 354 69.72 15.94 24.53
CA VAL A 354 70.40 17.06 25.23
C VAL A 354 71.34 16.54 26.32
N THR A 355 70.86 15.59 27.13
CA THR A 355 71.65 14.98 28.20
C THR A 355 72.90 14.28 27.66
N ASN A 356 72.76 13.49 26.60
CA ASN A 356 73.87 12.79 25.97
C ASN A 356 74.84 13.76 25.28
N ASN A 357 74.34 14.82 24.64
CA ASN A 357 75.18 15.87 24.06
C ASN A 357 76.00 16.59 25.13
N GLY A 358 75.42 16.84 26.31
CA GLY A 358 76.14 17.35 27.47
C GLY A 358 77.26 16.42 27.91
N LYS A 359 77.01 15.10 27.97
CA LYS A 359 78.05 14.09 28.27
C LYS A 359 79.16 14.09 27.21
N LEU A 360 78.80 14.10 25.93
CA LEU A 360 79.74 14.16 24.81
C LEU A 360 80.59 15.44 24.84
N HIS A 361 80.01 16.57 25.24
CA HIS A 361 80.75 17.81 25.46
C HIS A 361 81.77 17.68 26.58
N ARG A 362 81.36 17.17 27.76
CA ARG A 362 82.27 16.93 28.89
C ARG A 362 83.41 15.96 28.54
N ILE A 363 83.14 14.93 27.74
CA ILE A 363 84.18 14.01 27.25
C ILE A 363 85.20 14.77 26.39
N ARG A 364 84.75 15.66 25.50
CA ARG A 364 85.67 16.49 24.69
C ARG A 364 86.50 17.43 25.55
N GLU A 365 85.90 18.06 26.56
CA GLU A 365 86.61 18.92 27.50
C GLU A 365 87.64 18.15 28.31
N TYR A 366 87.28 16.95 28.79
CA TYR A 366 88.21 16.06 29.49
C TYR A 366 89.41 15.70 28.62
N VAL A 367 89.19 15.23 27.39
CA VAL A 367 90.29 14.86 26.47
C VAL A 367 91.18 16.08 26.18
N ARG A 368 90.59 17.27 26.00
CA ARG A 368 91.35 18.50 25.80
C ARG A 368 92.22 18.85 27.00
N ALA A 369 91.65 18.77 28.21
CA ALA A 369 92.39 19.05 29.45
C ALA A 369 93.49 18.02 29.71
N GLU A 370 93.21 16.74 29.45
CA GLU A 370 94.19 15.64 29.55
C GLU A 370 95.36 15.86 28.58
N SER A 371 95.07 16.14 27.30
CA SER A 371 96.09 16.45 26.30
C SER A 371 96.94 17.67 26.67
N GLN A 372 96.30 18.77 27.12
CA GLN A 372 97.01 19.96 27.55
C GLN A 372 97.94 19.66 28.73
N LEU A 373 97.44 18.95 29.74
CA LEU A 373 98.23 18.59 30.92
C LEU A 373 99.42 17.69 30.57
N ILE A 374 99.25 16.76 29.62
CA ILE A 374 100.36 15.94 29.12
C ILE A 374 101.40 16.83 28.42
N THR A 375 100.96 17.74 27.53
CA THR A 375 101.86 18.69 26.86
C THR A 375 102.60 19.57 27.86
N ASP A 376 101.92 20.17 28.84
CA ASP A 376 102.52 21.03 29.85
C ASP A 376 103.54 20.27 30.71
N LYS A 377 103.22 19.01 31.09
CA LYS A 377 104.15 18.17 31.86
C LYS A 377 105.39 17.76 31.08
N VAL A 378 105.26 17.52 29.78
CA VAL A 378 106.40 17.18 28.93
C VAL A 378 107.25 18.43 28.72
N ASN A 379 106.64 19.54 28.28
CA ASN A 379 107.36 20.78 27.99
C ASN A 379 107.98 21.41 29.24
N GLY A 380 107.36 21.28 30.42
CA GLY A 380 107.94 21.77 31.69
C GLY A 380 109.24 21.07 32.13
N ARG A 381 109.73 20.07 31.38
CA ARG A 381 111.06 19.47 31.58
C ARG A 381 112.14 20.06 30.69
N PHE A 382 111.76 20.69 29.59
CA PHE A 382 112.67 21.29 28.61
C PHE A 382 112.79 22.78 28.87
N ASN A 383 113.95 23.35 28.57
CA ASN A 383 114.22 24.77 28.79
C ASN A 383 114.11 25.58 27.50
N VAL A 384 114.45 24.96 26.37
CA VAL A 384 114.48 25.58 25.03
C VAL A 384 113.53 24.86 24.09
N LEU A 385 113.48 23.53 24.15
CA LEU A 385 112.66 22.73 23.24
C LEU A 385 111.21 22.64 23.71
N GLU A 386 110.27 22.96 22.82
CA GLU A 386 108.83 22.80 23.06
C GLU A 386 108.25 21.73 22.14
N PHE A 387 107.47 20.80 22.71
CA PHE A 387 106.73 19.80 21.93
C PHE A 387 105.26 20.17 21.81
N ARG A 388 104.77 20.17 20.57
CA ARG A 388 103.33 20.08 20.30
C ARG A 388 102.94 18.61 20.15
N LEU A 389 102.49 18.02 21.24
CA LEU A 389 102.04 16.63 21.30
C LEU A 389 100.60 16.43 20.80
N PHE A 390 99.81 17.50 20.75
CA PHE A 390 98.43 17.43 20.33
C PHE A 390 98.03 18.69 19.55
N LYS A 391 97.23 18.51 18.49
CA LYS A 391 96.66 19.59 17.69
C LYS A 391 95.14 19.53 17.73
N LEU A 392 94.53 20.68 18.03
CA LEU A 392 93.07 20.81 17.99
C LEU A 392 92.61 20.95 16.53
N ARG A 393 91.75 20.05 16.07
CA ARG A 393 91.10 20.15 14.75
C ARG A 393 89.92 21.12 14.80
N LYS A 394 89.51 21.64 13.62
CA LYS A 394 88.36 22.55 13.48
C LYS A 394 87.03 21.97 14.00
N ASN A 395 86.90 20.65 14.05
CA ASN A 395 85.74 19.94 14.60
C ASN A 395 85.80 19.80 16.15
N GLY A 396 86.83 20.33 16.79
CA GLY A 396 87.05 20.27 18.24
C GLY A 396 87.60 18.93 18.74
N GLU A 397 88.03 18.04 17.84
CA GLU A 397 88.71 16.81 18.22
C GLU A 397 90.22 17.03 18.34
N VAL A 398 90.82 16.37 19.33
CA VAL A 398 92.26 16.39 19.52
C VAL A 398 92.90 15.34 18.61
N GLN A 399 93.87 15.76 17.81
CA GLN A 399 94.71 14.89 17.01
C GLN A 399 96.08 14.79 17.67
N GLU A 400 96.54 13.57 17.93
CA GLU A 400 97.91 13.32 18.38
C GLU A 400 98.88 13.76 17.27
N CYS A 401 99.88 14.54 17.66
CA CYS A 401 101.03 14.91 16.84
C CYS A 401 102.29 14.85 17.73
N CYS A 402 103.46 15.09 17.17
CA CYS A 402 104.67 15.19 17.98
C CYS A 402 105.63 16.09 17.21
N ASP A 403 105.35 17.38 17.25
CA ASP A 403 106.14 18.36 16.52
C ASP A 403 107.06 19.05 17.52
N ALA A 404 108.37 18.90 17.32
CA ALA A 404 109.39 19.63 18.04
C ALA A 404 109.47 21.07 17.51
N MET A 405 109.58 22.06 18.41
CA MET A 405 109.56 23.48 18.10
C MET A 405 110.43 24.27 19.08
N VAL A 406 110.93 25.43 18.69
CA VAL A 406 111.57 26.41 19.59
C VAL A 406 110.87 27.75 19.37
N GLU A 407 110.36 28.37 20.44
CA GLU A 407 109.60 29.62 20.38
C GLU A 407 108.49 29.66 19.30
N GLY A 408 107.88 28.50 19.03
CA GLY A 408 106.82 28.34 18.02
C GLY A 408 107.28 28.07 16.58
N ILE A 409 108.60 28.02 16.32
CA ILE A 409 109.18 27.67 15.02
C ILE A 409 109.39 26.15 14.96
N PRO A 410 108.92 25.44 13.93
CA PRO A 410 109.16 24.01 13.77
C PRO A 410 110.66 23.68 13.72
N TYR A 411 111.05 22.56 14.34
CA TYR A 411 112.46 22.13 14.41
C TYR A 411 113.18 22.13 13.05
N ALA A 412 112.47 21.73 11.99
CA ALA A 412 113.01 21.67 10.62
C ALA A 412 113.32 23.06 10.00
N GLU A 413 112.83 24.13 10.61
CA GLU A 413 112.95 25.51 10.12
C GLU A 413 113.88 26.36 11.01
N LEU A 414 114.50 25.76 12.04
CA LEU A 414 115.41 26.44 12.96
C LEU A 414 116.73 26.82 12.28
N SER A 415 117.33 27.92 12.74
CA SER A 415 118.71 28.25 12.39
C SER A 415 119.70 27.26 13.02
N ALA A 416 120.97 27.26 12.57
CA ALA A 416 121.99 26.36 13.11
C ALA A 416 122.15 26.52 14.64
N GLY A 417 122.25 27.76 15.14
CA GLY A 417 122.36 28.03 16.58
C GLY A 417 121.14 27.59 17.41
N GLU A 418 119.93 27.82 16.89
CA GLU A 418 118.69 27.36 17.53
C GLU A 418 118.57 25.83 17.53
N THR A 419 119.00 25.18 16.45
CA THR A 419 119.03 23.72 16.31
C THR A 419 119.98 23.11 17.34
N ILE A 420 121.21 23.63 17.43
CA ILE A 420 122.20 23.18 18.41
C ILE A 420 121.69 23.38 19.84
N SER A 421 121.06 24.52 20.14
CA SER A 421 120.47 24.79 21.47
C SER A 421 119.36 23.80 21.82
N ALA A 422 118.49 23.49 20.86
CA ALA A 422 117.43 22.49 20.99
C ALA A 422 117.97 21.06 21.20
N ASP A 423 119.00 20.66 20.46
CA ASP A 423 119.65 19.36 20.57
C ASP A 423 120.34 19.16 21.93
N VAL A 424 121.02 20.20 22.42
CA VAL A 424 121.65 20.17 23.74
C VAL A 424 120.61 20.12 24.85
N ASP A 425 119.55 20.91 24.77
CA ASP A 425 118.45 20.86 25.76
C ASP A 425 117.78 19.48 25.76
N GLY A 426 117.46 18.93 24.58
CA GLY A 426 116.87 17.60 24.44
C GLY A 426 117.75 16.50 25.04
N SER A 427 119.04 16.51 24.72
CA SER A 427 120.02 15.55 25.24
C SER A 427 120.20 15.69 26.76
N THR A 428 120.22 16.93 27.26
CA THR A 428 120.34 17.25 28.68
C THR A 428 119.14 16.75 29.48
N VAL A 429 117.93 16.99 28.99
CA VAL A 429 116.70 16.56 29.65
C VAL A 429 116.59 15.04 29.68
N LEU A 430 116.90 14.35 28.57
CA LEU A 430 116.89 12.88 28.54
C LEU A 430 117.99 12.29 29.43
N GLY A 431 119.20 12.84 29.38
CA GLY A 431 120.29 12.44 30.28
C GLY A 431 119.90 12.59 31.74
N THR A 432 119.32 13.73 32.12
CA THR A 432 118.82 13.98 33.48
C THR A 432 117.70 13.01 33.87
N TYR A 433 116.74 12.75 32.97
CA TYR A 433 115.59 11.89 33.27
C TYR A 433 115.98 10.41 33.47
N TYR A 434 116.92 9.92 32.68
CA TYR A 434 117.42 8.54 32.78
C TYR A 434 118.64 8.40 33.71
N ASP A 435 119.04 9.48 34.39
CA ASP A 435 120.22 9.56 35.26
C ASP A 435 121.53 9.13 34.55
N ILE A 436 121.69 9.57 33.30
CA ILE A 436 122.87 9.34 32.46
C ILE A 436 123.64 10.65 32.33
N ARG A 437 124.93 10.62 32.70
CA ARG A 437 125.87 11.75 32.49
C ARG A 437 126.90 11.36 31.44
N ALA A 438 126.67 11.78 30.20
CA ALA A 438 127.59 11.61 29.09
C ALA A 438 128.19 12.97 28.68
N PRO A 439 129.47 13.05 28.28
CA PRO A 439 130.02 14.28 27.69
C PRO A 439 129.25 14.65 26.42
N LEU A 440 128.92 15.94 26.26
CA LEU A 440 128.28 16.47 25.06
C LEU A 440 129.36 17.09 24.16
N PHE A 441 129.48 16.56 22.95
CA PHE A 441 130.30 17.15 21.90
C PHE A 441 129.41 18.05 21.06
N VAL A 442 129.69 19.34 21.06
CA VAL A 442 128.90 20.34 20.35
C VAL A 442 129.76 20.88 19.21
N ASP A 443 129.34 20.60 17.99
CA ASP A 443 129.98 21.09 16.76
C ASP A 443 129.35 22.42 16.33
N GLU A 444 130.09 23.24 15.57
CA GLU A 444 129.67 24.57 15.12
C GLU A 444 129.26 25.52 16.28
N CYS A 445 129.98 25.45 17.40
CA CYS A 445 129.68 26.25 18.61
C CYS A 445 129.69 27.77 18.35
N GLU A 446 130.37 28.24 17.30
CA GLU A 446 130.40 29.65 16.90
C GLU A 446 129.03 30.20 16.47
N GLN A 447 128.05 29.33 16.20
CA GLN A 447 126.67 29.70 15.88
C GLN A 447 125.82 30.04 17.12
N LEU A 448 126.35 29.84 18.34
CA LEU A 448 125.65 30.06 19.61
C LEU A 448 125.90 31.45 20.19
N THR A 449 124.87 32.10 20.70
CA THR A 449 124.99 33.37 21.44
C THR A 449 123.77 33.52 22.37
N PRO A 450 123.85 33.29 23.70
CA PRO A 450 125.01 33.04 24.59
C PRO A 450 125.41 31.56 24.75
N THR A 451 126.51 31.30 25.50
CA THR A 451 127.06 29.96 25.80
C THR A 451 126.02 29.03 26.42
N ILE A 452 125.98 27.77 25.96
CA ILE A 452 125.05 26.76 26.45
C ILE A 452 125.51 26.23 27.82
N GLU A 453 124.57 26.11 28.76
CA GLU A 453 124.80 25.48 30.06
C GLU A 453 124.11 24.11 30.12
N ALA A 454 124.86 23.07 30.47
CA ALA A 454 124.34 21.73 30.71
C ALA A 454 125.00 21.12 31.98
N PRO A 455 124.29 20.29 32.76
CA PRO A 455 124.80 19.63 33.96
C PRO A 455 125.74 18.44 33.64
N THR A 456 126.51 18.55 32.55
CA THR A 456 127.49 17.56 32.07
C THR A 456 128.69 18.28 31.45
N GLN A 457 129.76 17.54 31.16
CA GLN A 457 130.91 18.10 30.46
C GLN A 457 130.52 18.46 29.02
N ILE A 458 130.67 19.73 28.64
CA ILE A 458 130.53 20.20 27.26
C ILE A 458 131.93 20.28 26.64
N ILE A 459 132.08 19.70 25.44
CA ILE A 459 133.28 19.76 24.62
C ILE A 459 132.91 20.51 23.34
N GLU A 460 133.37 21.75 23.26
CA GLU A 460 133.12 22.65 22.12
C GLU A 460 134.12 22.32 20.99
N LEU A 461 133.57 22.09 19.79
CA LEU A 461 134.33 21.96 18.55
C LEU A 461 134.10 23.25 17.74
N HIS A 462 135.20 23.85 17.29
CA HIS A 462 135.26 25.14 16.58
C HIS A 462 135.90 24.99 15.21
#